data_AF-A0A921KDT8-F1
#
_entry.id   AF-A0A921KDT8-F1
#
_cell.length_a   1.000
_cell.length_b   1.000
_cell.length_c   1.000
_cell.angle_alpha   90.00
_cell.angle_beta   90.00
_cell.angle_gamma   90.00
#
_symmetry.space_group_name_H-M   'P 1'
#
loop_
_entity.id
_entity.type
_entity.pdbx_description
1 polymer ?
#
loop_
_entity_poly.entity_id
_entity_poly.type
_entity_poly.pdbx_seq_one_letter_code
_entity_poly.pdbx_strand_id
1 'polypeptide(L)'
;MLRKWLLFIGVALSLLACSACSNGIGSSSNQNKDEPELYSFSIATSASPNQENIIELKEMGRNFEDKKDNKITQTFYSFRIYYGEYGSILEEYKEYDQFVLSTVDYFDIQWINDSLVSINVIRKKDDGSTFNAETIELDISERP
;
A
#
# COMPACT_ATOMS: atom_id res chain seq x y z
N MET A 1 -36.66 -42.22 -58.13
CA MET A 1 -36.00 -40.89 -58.24
C MET A 1 -35.98 -40.26 -56.86
N LEU A 2 -34.79 -39.81 -56.44
CA LEU A 2 -34.36 -39.70 -55.06
C LEU A 2 -34.68 -38.31 -54.47
N ARG A 3 -35.15 -38.31 -53.22
CA ARG A 3 -35.30 -37.15 -52.32
C ARG A 3 -33.96 -36.42 -52.13
N LYS A 4 -34.02 -35.10 -51.88
CA LYS A 4 -33.37 -34.44 -50.72
C LYS A 4 -33.71 -32.94 -50.67
N TRP A 5 -34.48 -32.57 -49.64
CA TRP A 5 -34.58 -31.21 -49.13
C TRP A 5 -33.30 -30.87 -48.36
N LEU A 6 -32.72 -29.70 -48.59
CA LEU A 6 -31.60 -29.18 -47.83
C LEU A 6 -32.11 -28.15 -46.82
N LEU A 7 -32.32 -28.62 -45.59
CA LEU A 7 -32.31 -27.82 -44.37
C LEU A 7 -30.86 -27.70 -43.93
N PHE A 8 -30.31 -26.49 -43.87
CA PHE A 8 -29.09 -26.24 -43.10
C PHE A 8 -29.42 -25.33 -41.93
N ILE A 9 -29.57 -26.01 -40.79
CA ILE A 9 -29.54 -25.46 -39.44
C ILE A 9 -28.06 -25.18 -39.14
N GLY A 10 -27.69 -23.89 -39.09
CA GLY A 10 -26.37 -23.44 -38.64
C GLY A 10 -26.46 -22.96 -37.20
N VAL A 11 -26.44 -23.88 -36.24
CA VAL A 11 -26.22 -23.54 -34.82
C VAL A 11 -24.71 -23.43 -34.62
N ALA A 12 -24.20 -22.20 -34.53
CA ALA A 12 -22.84 -21.96 -34.07
C ALA A 12 -22.85 -21.89 -32.53
N LEU A 13 -22.53 -23.01 -31.90
CA LEU A 13 -22.06 -23.04 -30.51
C LEU A 13 -20.68 -22.39 -30.46
N SER A 14 -20.59 -21.13 -30.04
CA SER A 14 -19.33 -20.54 -29.59
C SER A 14 -19.21 -20.72 -28.08
N LEU A 15 -18.72 -21.90 -27.67
CA LEU A 15 -18.07 -22.11 -26.38
C LEU A 15 -16.71 -21.41 -26.42
N LEU A 16 -16.63 -20.18 -25.94
CA LEU A 16 -15.35 -19.55 -25.62
C LEU A 16 -15.14 -19.64 -24.12
N ALA A 17 -14.18 -20.51 -23.80
CA ALA A 17 -13.78 -20.94 -22.49
C ALA A 17 -13.35 -19.77 -21.60
N CYS A 18 -13.69 -19.88 -20.32
CA CYS A 18 -13.09 -19.13 -19.23
C CYS A 18 -11.57 -19.26 -19.29
N SER A 19 -10.88 -18.23 -19.79
CA SER A 19 -9.46 -18.04 -19.53
C SER A 19 -9.32 -17.57 -18.09
N ALA A 20 -8.98 -18.50 -17.20
CA ALA A 20 -8.52 -18.20 -15.87
C ALA A 20 -7.32 -17.24 -15.96
N CYS A 21 -7.49 -15.99 -15.53
CA CYS A 21 -6.38 -15.09 -15.28
C CYS A 21 -5.66 -15.56 -14.01
N SER A 22 -4.78 -16.55 -14.16
CA SER A 22 -3.75 -16.87 -13.17
C SER A 22 -2.56 -15.94 -13.40
N ASN A 23 -2.71 -14.67 -13.04
CA ASN A 23 -1.56 -13.78 -12.90
C ASN A 23 -1.04 -13.91 -11.48
N GLY A 24 -0.31 -15.01 -11.23
CA GLY A 24 0.70 -15.01 -10.18
C GLY A 24 1.80 -14.03 -10.61
N ILE A 25 1.66 -12.76 -10.22
CA ILE A 25 2.75 -11.79 -10.28
C ILE A 25 3.73 -12.22 -9.19
N GLY A 26 4.66 -13.10 -9.56
CA GLY A 26 5.91 -13.26 -8.84
C GLY A 26 6.76 -12.04 -9.17
N SER A 27 6.68 -11.00 -8.33
CA SER A 27 7.64 -9.90 -8.34
C SER A 27 9.01 -10.44 -7.96
N SER A 28 9.80 -10.83 -8.97
CA SER A 28 11.23 -11.02 -8.80
C SER A 28 11.86 -9.64 -8.83
N SER A 29 12.05 -9.04 -7.65
CA SER A 29 12.97 -7.92 -7.52
C SER A 29 14.39 -8.48 -7.48
N ASN A 30 15.24 -8.01 -8.38
CA ASN A 30 16.68 -8.14 -8.25
C ASN A 30 17.11 -7.31 -7.03
N GLN A 31 16.99 -7.89 -5.83
CA GLN A 31 17.58 -7.29 -4.64
C GLN A 31 19.09 -7.49 -4.70
N ASN A 32 19.82 -6.38 -4.67
CA ASN A 32 21.23 -6.39 -4.29
C ASN A 32 21.35 -7.19 -2.98
N LYS A 33 22.07 -8.32 -2.99
CA LYS A 33 22.15 -9.26 -1.85
C LYS A 33 22.75 -8.67 -0.57
N ASP A 34 23.21 -7.43 -0.62
CA ASP A 34 23.88 -6.75 0.49
C ASP A 34 22.97 -5.76 1.25
N GLU A 35 21.79 -5.41 0.71
CA GLU A 35 20.81 -4.62 1.48
C GLU A 35 19.77 -5.53 2.13
N PRO A 36 19.57 -5.42 3.46
CA PRO A 36 18.59 -6.23 4.16
C PRO A 36 17.18 -5.92 3.64
N GLU A 37 16.42 -6.97 3.35
CA GLU A 37 15.04 -6.89 2.86
C GLU A 37 14.19 -6.06 3.86
N LEU A 38 13.57 -4.99 3.34
CA LEU A 38 12.61 -4.19 4.08
C LEU A 38 11.23 -4.83 3.97
N TYR A 39 10.57 -4.98 5.10
CA TYR A 39 9.14 -5.30 5.14
C TYR A 39 8.36 -4.04 5.51
N SER A 40 7.07 -4.01 5.17
CA SER A 40 6.19 -2.90 5.47
C SER A 40 4.88 -3.37 6.08
N PHE A 41 4.36 -2.59 7.03
CA PHE A 41 3.03 -2.76 7.58
C PHE A 41 2.20 -1.51 7.33
N SER A 42 1.04 -1.68 6.70
CA SER A 42 0.09 -0.60 6.48
C SER A 42 -0.61 -0.25 7.79
N ILE A 43 -0.51 1.02 8.20
CA ILE A 43 -1.12 1.55 9.42
C ILE A 43 -2.51 2.11 9.09
N ALA A 44 -2.57 2.94 8.05
CA ALA A 44 -3.80 3.62 7.65
C ALA A 44 -3.75 3.98 6.16
N THR A 45 -4.94 4.07 5.56
CA THR A 45 -5.12 4.55 4.19
C THR A 45 -6.27 5.55 4.19
N SER A 46 -6.12 6.63 3.43
CA SER A 46 -7.16 7.66 3.35
C SER A 46 -7.21 8.24 1.95
N ALA A 47 -8.41 8.28 1.38
CA ALA A 47 -8.68 8.93 0.10
C ALA A 47 -9.13 10.38 0.33
N SER A 48 -8.76 11.25 -0.60
CA SER A 48 -9.17 12.63 -0.61
C SER A 48 -10.71 12.77 -0.79
N PRO A 49 -11.31 13.94 -0.47
CA PRO A 49 -12.76 14.10 -0.46
C PRO A 49 -13.46 13.71 -1.78
N ASN A 50 -12.86 14.03 -2.93
CA ASN A 50 -13.38 13.66 -4.25
C ASN A 50 -12.68 12.44 -4.85
N GLN A 51 -11.86 11.73 -4.07
CA GLN A 51 -11.10 10.56 -4.49
C GLN A 51 -10.18 10.85 -5.69
N GLU A 52 -9.57 12.03 -5.73
CA GLU A 52 -8.53 12.33 -6.72
C GLU A 52 -7.18 11.76 -6.26
N ASN A 53 -6.88 11.89 -4.96
CA ASN A 53 -5.65 11.39 -4.36
C ASN A 53 -5.92 10.40 -3.22
N ILE A 54 -4.90 9.63 -2.90
CA ILE A 54 -4.88 8.71 -1.77
C ILE A 54 -3.53 8.77 -1.07
N ILE A 55 -3.53 8.57 0.24
CA ILE A 55 -2.33 8.34 1.02
C ILE A 55 -2.39 7.01 1.75
N GLU A 56 -1.22 6.41 1.95
CA GLU A 56 -1.04 5.21 2.76
C GLU A 56 0.15 5.39 3.71
N LEU A 57 -0.14 5.31 5.00
CA LEU A 57 0.83 5.38 6.08
C LEU A 57 1.38 3.98 6.33
N LYS A 58 2.71 3.82 6.23
CA LYS A 58 3.39 2.55 6.45
C LYS A 58 4.47 2.67 7.51
N GLU A 59 4.48 1.69 8.40
CA GLU A 59 5.68 1.34 9.16
C GLU A 59 6.58 0.48 8.27
N MET A 60 7.82 0.89 8.11
CA MET A 60 8.84 0.08 7.48
C MET A 60 9.69 -0.53 8.58
N GLY A 61 9.99 -1.81 8.44
CA GLY A 61 10.92 -2.48 9.32
C GLY A 61 11.96 -3.28 8.55
N ARG A 62 12.98 -3.68 9.29
CA ARG A 62 14.14 -4.38 8.77
C ARG A 62 14.43 -5.60 9.62
N ASN A 63 14.73 -6.70 8.95
CA ASN A 63 15.18 -7.91 9.61
C ASN A 63 16.68 -7.80 9.91
N PHE A 64 17.04 -8.01 11.17
CA PHE A 64 18.42 -8.16 11.60
C PHE A 64 18.64 -9.61 12.00
N GLU A 65 19.57 -10.28 11.31
CA GLU A 65 19.98 -11.64 11.63
C GLU A 65 21.16 -11.62 12.60
N ASP A 66 20.95 -12.14 13.81
CA ASP A 66 22.05 -12.46 14.70
C ASP A 66 22.69 -13.79 14.25
N LYS A 67 23.85 -13.69 13.59
CA LYS A 67 24.61 -14.83 13.07
C LYS A 67 25.09 -15.79 14.14
N LYS A 68 25.15 -15.36 15.41
CA LYS A 68 25.61 -16.20 16.51
C LYS A 68 24.52 -17.17 16.96
N ASP A 69 23.28 -16.68 17.02
CA ASP A 69 22.14 -17.40 17.58
C ASP A 69 21.09 -17.79 16.51
N ASN A 70 21.36 -17.51 15.21
CA ASN A 70 20.45 -17.69 14.07
C ASN A 70 19.05 -17.10 14.32
N LYS A 71 19.00 -15.95 15.01
CA LYS A 71 17.76 -15.29 15.39
C LYS A 71 17.50 -14.10 14.47
N ILE A 72 16.33 -14.07 13.85
CA ILE A 72 15.84 -12.90 13.12
C ILE A 72 15.11 -11.99 14.11
N THR A 73 15.54 -10.74 14.20
CA THR A 73 14.89 -9.69 14.97
C THR A 73 14.35 -8.64 14.03
N GLN A 74 13.05 -8.37 14.14
CA GLN A 74 12.36 -7.30 13.43
C GLN A 74 12.55 -6.00 14.20
N THR A 75 13.01 -4.96 13.51
CA THR A 75 13.13 -3.63 14.12
C THR A 75 12.54 -2.57 13.20
N PHE A 76 12.02 -1.52 13.83
CA PHE A 76 11.56 -0.34 13.12
C PHE A 76 12.71 0.25 12.30
N TYR A 77 12.41 0.62 11.05
CA TYR A 77 13.36 1.23 10.14
C TYR A 77 12.97 2.68 9.83
N SER A 78 11.73 2.92 9.40
CA SER A 78 11.25 4.26 9.05
C SER A 78 9.72 4.30 9.01
N PHE A 79 9.15 5.48 9.20
CA PHE A 79 7.76 5.75 8.85
C PHE A 79 7.69 6.35 7.44
N ARG A 80 6.76 5.88 6.60
CA ARG A 80 6.59 6.39 5.24
C ARG A 80 5.14 6.75 4.97
N ILE A 81 4.92 7.91 4.36
CA ILE A 81 3.62 8.32 3.82
C ILE A 81 3.71 8.18 2.31
N TYR A 82 3.12 7.12 1.78
CA TYR A 82 2.97 6.92 0.35
C TYR A 82 1.78 7.75 -0.14
N TYR A 83 1.88 8.31 -1.34
CA TYR A 83 0.83 9.16 -1.92
C TYR A 83 0.78 9.01 -3.44
N GLY A 84 -0.38 9.36 -4.01
CA GLY A 84 -0.59 9.27 -5.46
C GLY A 84 -2.06 9.38 -5.82
N GLU A 85 -2.36 9.11 -7.09
CA GLU A 85 -3.73 9.14 -7.61
C GLU A 85 -4.55 8.00 -7.03
N TYR A 86 -5.82 8.26 -6.73
CA TYR A 86 -6.71 7.23 -6.23
C TYR A 86 -6.84 6.07 -7.22
N GLY A 87 -6.63 4.84 -6.73
CA GLY A 87 -6.65 3.63 -7.56
C GLY A 87 -5.36 3.34 -8.32
N SER A 88 -4.33 4.19 -8.20
CA SER A 88 -3.00 3.93 -8.75
C SER A 88 -2.13 3.08 -7.82
N ILE A 89 -1.01 2.59 -8.33
CA ILE A 89 0.07 2.02 -7.52
C ILE A 89 0.84 3.20 -6.90
N LEU A 90 0.97 3.22 -5.57
CA LEU A 90 1.68 4.28 -4.86
C LEU A 90 3.18 4.01 -4.86
N GLU A 91 3.90 4.68 -5.74
CA GLU A 91 5.37 4.58 -5.85
C GLU A 91 6.09 5.72 -5.11
N GLU A 92 5.43 6.88 -4.99
CA GLU A 92 5.97 8.07 -4.33
C GLU A 92 5.69 8.04 -2.82
N TYR A 93 6.68 8.49 -2.04
CA TYR A 93 6.54 8.60 -0.58
C TYR A 93 7.43 9.68 0.02
N LYS A 94 7.02 10.18 1.19
CA LYS A 94 7.89 10.89 2.13
C LYS A 94 8.33 9.94 3.23
N GLU A 95 9.61 9.92 3.53
CA GLU A 95 10.23 9.05 4.54
C GLU A 95 10.65 9.84 5.77
N TYR A 96 10.37 9.27 6.95
CA TYR A 96 10.69 9.81 8.27
C TYR A 96 11.44 8.73 9.05
N ASP A 97 12.77 8.81 9.04
CA ASP A 97 13.70 7.83 9.62
C ASP A 97 13.86 7.97 11.14
N GLN A 98 13.62 9.16 11.69
CA GLN A 98 13.67 9.45 13.13
C GLN A 98 12.30 9.41 13.81
N PHE A 99 11.29 8.89 13.13
CA PHE A 99 9.92 8.86 13.64
C PHE A 99 9.72 7.67 14.58
N VAL A 100 9.79 7.91 15.89
CA VAL A 100 9.58 6.84 16.87
C VAL A 100 8.10 6.47 16.91
N LEU A 101 7.73 5.40 16.21
CA LEU A 101 6.43 4.77 16.33
C LEU A 101 6.36 3.95 17.62
N SER A 102 5.41 4.30 18.49
CA SER A 102 4.96 3.39 19.53
C SER A 102 3.80 2.54 19.02
N THR A 103 3.64 1.33 19.53
CA THR A 103 2.51 0.43 19.17
C THR A 103 1.14 0.98 19.53
N VAL A 104 1.08 2.10 20.28
CA VAL A 104 -0.16 2.79 20.69
C VAL A 104 -0.34 4.14 19.98
N ASP A 105 0.46 4.44 18.96
CA ASP A 105 0.30 5.68 18.20
C ASP A 105 -0.95 5.60 17.32
N TYR A 106 -1.76 6.65 17.38
CA TYR A 106 -2.96 6.81 16.56
C TYR A 106 -2.72 7.93 15.55
N PHE A 107 -3.19 7.74 14.32
CA PHE A 107 -3.12 8.75 13.29
C PHE A 107 -4.52 9.29 12.99
N ASP A 108 -4.68 10.60 13.11
CA ASP A 108 -5.89 11.30 12.67
C ASP A 108 -5.58 12.04 11.37
N ILE A 109 -6.22 11.60 10.29
CA ILE A 109 -5.96 12.04 8.93
C ILE A 109 -7.11 12.95 8.48
N GLN A 110 -6.78 14.20 8.20
CA GLN A 110 -7.76 15.21 7.80
C GLN A 110 -7.35 15.85 6.47
N TRP A 111 -8.15 15.60 5.44
CA TRP A 111 -7.99 16.28 4.16
C TRP A 111 -8.57 17.69 4.22
N ILE A 112 -7.75 18.69 3.87
CA ILE A 112 -8.17 20.09 3.77
C ILE A 112 -8.83 20.34 2.40
N ASN A 113 -8.28 19.71 1.35
CA ASN A 113 -8.83 19.64 0.00
C ASN A 113 -8.31 18.36 -0.67
N ASP A 114 -8.44 18.19 -1.99
CA ASP A 114 -8.00 16.97 -2.66
C ASP A 114 -6.48 16.78 -2.74
N SER A 115 -5.70 17.84 -2.54
CA SER A 115 -4.23 17.81 -2.65
C SER A 115 -3.51 18.04 -1.33
N LEU A 116 -4.19 18.61 -0.32
CA LEU A 116 -3.58 18.95 0.96
C LEU A 116 -4.19 18.14 2.10
N VAL A 117 -3.32 17.46 2.86
CA VAL A 117 -3.71 16.62 4.00
C VAL A 117 -2.86 16.90 5.23
N SER A 118 -3.53 17.04 6.37
CA SER A 118 -2.94 17.11 7.69
C SER A 118 -3.03 15.74 8.36
N ILE A 119 -1.90 15.25 8.86
CA ILE A 119 -1.81 13.98 9.59
C ILE A 119 -1.36 14.29 11.01
N ASN A 120 -2.26 14.14 11.96
CA ASN A 120 -1.97 14.32 13.38
C ASN A 120 -1.52 13.01 14.00
N VAL A 121 -0.39 13.05 14.70
CA VAL A 121 0.22 11.92 15.38
C VAL A 121 -0.17 12.00 16.84
N ILE A 122 -1.11 11.17 17.25
CA ILE A 122 -1.68 11.19 18.59
C ILE A 122 -1.01 10.10 19.42
N ARG A 123 -0.32 10.52 20.49
CA ARG A 123 0.37 9.61 21.42
C ARG A 123 -0.37 9.50 22.74
N LYS A 124 -0.25 8.34 23.38
CA LYS A 124 -0.79 8.06 24.70
C LYS A 124 0.27 8.29 25.78
N LYS A 125 -0.09 8.98 26.86
CA LYS A 125 0.73 9.14 28.06
C LYS A 125 0.53 7.96 29.00
N ASP A 126 1.42 7.83 29.98
CA ASP A 126 1.36 6.79 31.02
C ASP A 126 0.05 6.84 31.83
N ASP A 127 -0.52 8.03 32.03
CA ASP A 127 -1.81 8.23 32.72
C ASP A 127 -3.04 7.84 31.89
N GLY A 128 -2.81 7.40 30.64
CA GLY A 128 -3.84 6.97 29.71
C GLY A 128 -4.45 8.08 28.85
N SER A 129 -4.14 9.35 29.11
CA SER A 129 -4.57 10.47 28.27
C SER A 129 -3.80 10.51 26.95
N THR A 130 -4.34 11.22 25.95
CA THR A 130 -3.71 11.40 24.65
C THR A 130 -3.29 12.85 24.43
N PHE A 131 -2.31 13.06 23.55
CA PHE A 131 -1.90 14.38 23.08
C PHE A 131 -1.46 14.30 21.62
N ASN A 132 -1.65 15.39 20.88
CA ASN A 132 -1.05 15.53 19.56
C ASN A 132 0.46 15.79 19.74
N ALA A 133 1.28 14.85 19.28
CA ALA A 133 2.74 14.93 19.37
C ALA A 133 3.35 15.67 18.18
N GLU A 134 2.75 15.51 17.00
CA GLU A 134 3.26 16.06 15.74
C GLU A 134 2.12 16.18 14.72
N THR A 135 2.15 17.24 13.92
CA THR A 135 1.26 17.40 12.76
C THR A 135 2.12 17.45 11.51
N ILE A 136 1.86 16.54 10.59
CA ILE A 136 2.53 16.47 9.28
C ILE A 136 1.57 17.02 8.24
N GLU A 137 1.97 18.10 7.58
CA GLU A 137 1.26 18.64 6.42
C GLU A 137 1.89 18.10 5.13
N LEU A 138 1.06 17.52 4.28
CA LEU A 138 1.48 16.99 2.98
C LEU A 138 0.64 17.63 1.87
N ASP A 139 1.31 18.45 1.06
CA ASP A 139 0.80 18.91 -0.23
C ASP A 139 1.26 17.95 -1.34
N ILE A 140 0.30 17.36 -2.04
CA ILE A 140 0.46 16.37 -3.10
C ILE A 140 0.38 17.02 -4.49
N SER A 141 0.11 18.33 -4.57
CA SER A 141 0.05 19.04 -5.85
C SER A 141 1.42 19.26 -6.49
N GLU A 142 2.49 19.24 -5.70
CA GLU A 142 3.88 19.47 -6.13
C GLU A 142 4.60 18.19 -6.58
N ARG A 143 3.89 17.23 -7.21
CA ARG A 143 4.54 16.00 -7.70
C ARG A 143 5.69 16.36 -8.68
N PRO A 144 6.85 15.69 -8.62
CA PRO A 144 7.93 15.86 -9.59
C PRO A 144 7.53 15.58 -11.04
#